data_AF-A0A7J9R6E3-F1
#
_entry.id   AF-A0A7J9R6E3-F1
#
_cell.length_a   1.000
_cell.length_b   1.000
_cell.length_c   1.000
_cell.angle_alpha   90.00
_cell.angle_beta   90.00
_cell.angle_gamma   90.00
#
_symmetry.space_group_name_H-M   'P 1'
#
loop_
_entity.id
_entity.type
_entity.pdbx_description
1 polymer ?
#
loop_
_entity_poly.entity_id
_entity_poly.type
_entity_poly.pdbx_seq_one_letter_code
_entity_poly.pdbx_strand_id
1 'polypeptide(L)'
;MVIEVVRIGQRVVRDDRVTTHVALVARAFGAERIYMNEINPEIKDTLDKINDSWGGNFAIEFMDNWKHILKMKKEDNYKIIHLTMYGENINDIQSKLRQEENLLV
;
A
#
# COMPACT_ATOMS: atom_id res chain seq x y z
N MET A 1 -5.28 -11.06 -9.37
CA MET A 1 -5.59 -9.72 -8.82
C MET A 1 -4.32 -9.22 -8.15
N VAL A 2 -3.74 -8.14 -8.65
CA VAL A 2 -2.58 -7.48 -8.03
C VAL A 2 -3.10 -6.38 -7.11
N ILE A 3 -2.58 -6.31 -5.88
CA ILE A 3 -2.93 -5.27 -4.91
C ILE A 3 -1.67 -4.53 -4.51
N GLU A 4 -1.71 -3.21 -4.63
CA GLU A 4 -0.68 -2.32 -4.12
C GLU A 4 -1.32 -1.25 -3.23
N VAL A 5 -0.55 -0.70 -2.30
CA VAL A 5 -1.04 0.26 -1.30
C VAL A 5 -0.25 1.57 -1.38
N VAL A 6 -0.91 2.71 -1.25
CA VAL A 6 -0.27 4.02 -1.11
C VAL A 6 -0.61 4.62 0.24
N ARG A 7 0.39 4.73 1.12
CA ARG A 7 0.24 5.49 2.36
C ARG A 7 0.45 6.98 2.06
N ILE A 8 -0.65 7.73 2.00
CA ILE A 8 -0.63 9.20 1.90
C ILE A 8 -0.71 9.87 3.27
N GLY A 9 -0.10 11.05 3.47
CA GLY A 9 -0.40 11.89 4.65
C GLY A 9 0.31 11.52 5.96
N GLN A 10 1.47 10.87 5.85
CA GLN A 10 2.35 10.60 6.99
C GLN A 10 3.09 11.86 7.47
N ARG A 11 3.25 11.98 8.78
CA ARG A 11 4.09 12.99 9.43
C ARG A 11 5.37 12.33 9.94
N VAL A 12 6.51 12.77 9.39
CA VAL A 12 7.85 12.31 9.78
C VAL A 12 8.02 12.50 11.30
N VAL A 13 8.62 11.50 11.99
CA VAL A 13 8.88 11.44 13.45
C VAL A 13 7.64 11.11 14.32
N ARG A 14 6.41 11.32 13.85
CA ARG A 14 5.20 11.01 14.65
C ARG A 14 4.55 9.69 14.29
N ASP A 15 4.61 9.32 13.01
CA ASP A 15 3.81 8.21 12.48
C ASP A 15 4.63 6.94 12.23
N ASP A 16 5.85 6.83 12.75
CA ASP A 16 6.79 5.73 12.50
C ASP A 16 6.16 4.36 12.82
N ARG A 17 5.54 4.25 14.01
CA ARG A 17 4.87 3.02 14.45
C ARG A 17 3.66 2.69 13.57
N VAL A 18 2.79 3.67 13.31
CA VAL A 18 1.55 3.45 12.55
C VAL A 18 1.87 3.04 11.12
N THR A 19 2.83 3.71 10.49
CA THR A 19 3.25 3.41 9.12
C THR A 19 3.87 2.01 9.02
N THR A 20 4.66 1.61 10.01
CA THR A 20 5.17 0.24 10.09
C THR A 20 4.05 -0.79 10.19
N HIS A 21 3.01 -0.53 11.00
CA HIS A 21 1.87 -1.44 11.10
C HIS A 21 1.10 -1.53 9.77
N VAL A 22 0.91 -0.40 9.08
CA VAL A 22 0.27 -0.38 7.75
C VAL A 22 1.05 -1.24 6.75
N ALA A 23 2.38 -1.13 6.70
CA ALA A 23 3.20 -1.94 5.80
C ALA A 23 3.12 -3.44 6.13
N LEU A 24 3.20 -3.82 7.40
CA LEU A 24 3.09 -5.21 7.83
C LEU A 24 1.70 -5.80 7.56
N VAL A 25 0.64 -5.01 7.76
CA VAL A 25 -0.74 -5.42 7.45
C VAL A 25 -0.92 -5.56 5.93
N ALA A 26 -0.42 -4.61 5.13
CA ALA A 26 -0.48 -4.72 3.67
C ALA A 26 0.16 -6.04 3.19
N ARG A 27 1.35 -6.37 3.71
CA ARG A 27 2.01 -7.66 3.45
C ARG A 27 1.15 -8.85 3.90
N ALA A 28 0.67 -8.86 5.13
CA ALA A 28 -0.09 -9.98 5.69
C ALA A 28 -1.41 -10.25 4.94
N PHE A 29 -2.01 -9.21 4.37
CA PHE A 29 -3.25 -9.29 3.59
C PHE A 29 -3.03 -9.52 2.09
N GLY A 30 -1.78 -9.76 1.66
CA GLY A 30 -1.45 -10.19 0.30
C GLY A 30 -1.25 -9.07 -0.72
N ALA A 31 -1.00 -7.83 -0.28
CA ALA A 31 -0.49 -6.81 -1.19
C ALA A 31 0.92 -7.18 -1.67
N GLU A 32 1.28 -6.77 -2.88
CA GLU A 32 2.61 -6.98 -3.44
C GLU A 32 3.57 -5.84 -3.10
N ARG A 33 3.03 -4.62 -2.94
CA ARG A 33 3.84 -3.43 -2.72
C ARG A 33 3.13 -2.38 -1.89
N ILE A 34 3.91 -1.62 -1.13
CA ILE A 34 3.48 -0.37 -0.50
C ILE A 34 4.36 0.81 -0.92
N TYR A 35 3.72 1.92 -1.26
CA TYR A 35 4.33 3.22 -1.52
C TYR A 35 4.14 4.13 -0.30
N MET A 36 5.22 4.72 0.20
CA MET A 36 5.18 5.66 1.33
C MET A 36 6.39 6.59 1.27
N ASN A 37 6.39 7.75 1.93
CA ASN A 37 7.65 8.52 2.01
C ASN A 37 8.61 7.80 2.98
N GLU A 38 9.89 8.13 2.90
CA GLU A 38 10.88 7.61 3.82
C GLU A 38 10.66 8.18 5.23
N ILE A 39 10.26 7.32 6.17
CA ILE A 39 10.08 7.69 7.58
C ILE A 39 11.22 7.13 8.44
N ASN A 40 11.62 5.90 8.14
CA ASN A 40 12.71 5.23 8.83
C ASN A 40 13.44 4.32 7.83
N PRO A 41 14.75 4.51 7.59
CA PRO A 41 15.51 3.63 6.71
C PRO A 41 15.54 2.16 7.18
N GLU A 42 15.42 1.90 8.49
CA GLU A 42 15.46 0.55 9.07
C GLU A 42 14.21 -0.29 8.77
N ILE A 43 13.12 0.33 8.34
CA ILE A 43 11.87 -0.41 8.04
C ILE A 43 12.06 -1.37 6.87
N LYS A 44 12.92 -1.01 5.92
CA LYS A 44 13.23 -1.85 4.76
C LYS A 44 13.98 -3.10 5.20
N ASP A 45 15.03 -2.95 6.00
CA ASP A 45 15.78 -4.08 6.57
C ASP A 45 14.90 -5.00 7.41
N THR A 46 13.95 -4.42 8.17
CA THR A 46 13.00 -5.20 8.96
C THR A 46 12.08 -6.03 8.07
N LEU A 47 11.59 -5.45 6.97
CA LEU A 47 10.72 -6.16 6.04
C LEU A 47 11.47 -7.19 5.19
N ASP A 48 12.71 -6.92 4.79
CA ASP A 48 13.56 -7.87 4.10
C ASP A 48 13.82 -9.10 4.99
N LYS A 49 14.16 -8.90 6.28
CA LYS A 49 14.28 -10.00 7.26
C LYS A 49 12.98 -10.80 7.40
N ILE A 50 11.83 -10.13 7.38
CA ILE A 50 10.53 -10.78 7.47
C ILE A 50 10.24 -11.59 6.20
N ASN A 51 10.54 -11.06 5.02
CA ASN A 51 10.41 -11.78 3.75
C ASN A 51 11.35 -13.00 3.70
N ASP A 52 12.58 -12.88 4.19
CA ASP A 52 13.51 -14.00 4.26
C ASP A 52 13.04 -15.09 5.24
N SER A 53 12.49 -14.68 6.39
CA SER A 53 12.06 -15.60 7.45
C SER A 53 10.72 -16.28 7.15
N TRP A 54 9.78 -15.56 6.54
CA TRP A 54 8.39 -16.01 6.34
C TRP A 54 8.03 -16.24 4.87
N GLY A 55 8.96 -15.97 3.94
CA GLY A 55 8.71 -15.96 2.50
C GLY A 55 7.95 -14.73 2.01
N GLY A 56 7.85 -14.61 0.68
CA GLY A 56 7.09 -13.55 0.01
C GLY A 56 7.98 -12.45 -0.60
N ASN A 57 7.41 -11.73 -1.58
CA ASN A 57 8.11 -10.72 -2.36
C ASN A 57 7.54 -9.31 -2.12
N PHE A 58 7.05 -9.04 -0.90
CA PHE A 58 6.45 -7.76 -0.58
C PHE A 58 7.51 -6.65 -0.61
N ALA A 59 7.29 -5.64 -1.45
CA ALA A 59 8.23 -4.54 -1.64
C ALA A 59 7.76 -3.24 -0.98
N ILE A 60 8.69 -2.51 -0.38
CA ILE A 60 8.49 -1.10 -0.03
C ILE A 60 9.15 -0.24 -1.09
N GLU A 61 8.44 0.78 -1.53
CA GLU A 61 8.99 1.82 -2.38
C GLU A 61 8.83 3.20 -1.74
N PHE A 62 9.96 3.89 -1.54
CA PHE A 62 9.97 5.22 -0.95
C PHE A 62 9.76 6.30 -2.01
N MET A 63 8.74 7.14 -1.82
CA MET A 63 8.33 8.17 -2.77
C MET A 63 7.82 9.41 -2.04
N ASP A 64 8.29 10.59 -2.42
CA ASP A 64 7.82 11.85 -1.82
C ASP A 64 6.51 12.37 -2.44
N ASN A 65 6.20 11.94 -3.66
CA ASN A 65 5.06 12.45 -4.42
C ASN A 65 4.08 11.34 -4.82
N TRP A 66 3.14 11.03 -3.92
CA TRP A 66 2.07 10.06 -4.16
C TRP A 66 1.21 10.36 -5.40
N LYS A 67 1.08 11.63 -5.82
CA LYS A 67 0.31 11.98 -7.02
C LYS A 67 0.93 11.40 -8.28
N HIS A 68 2.25 11.22 -8.29
CA HIS A 68 2.94 10.57 -9.40
C HIS A 68 2.56 9.09 -9.52
N ILE A 69 2.53 8.37 -8.39
CA ILE A 69 2.07 6.97 -8.33
C ILE A 69 0.66 6.84 -8.88
N LEU A 70 -0.27 7.70 -8.47
CA LEU A 70 -1.65 7.62 -8.96
C LEU A 70 -1.75 7.82 -10.49
N LYS A 71 -0.90 8.66 -11.07
CA LYS A 71 -0.88 8.86 -12.53
C LYS A 71 -0.32 7.63 -13.24
N MET A 72 0.85 7.18 -12.81
CA MET A 72 1.53 6.00 -13.36
C MET A 72 0.64 4.76 -13.28
N LYS A 73 0.02 4.50 -12.12
CA LYS A 73 -0.83 3.33 -11.93
C LYS A 73 -2.14 3.39 -12.71
N LYS A 74 -2.69 4.59 -12.97
CA LYS A 74 -3.81 4.74 -13.91
C LYS A 74 -3.42 4.34 -15.32
N GLU A 75 -2.20 4.69 -15.76
CA GLU A 75 -1.67 4.30 -17.07
C GLU A 75 -1.45 2.77 -17.14
N ASP A 76 -1.05 2.15 -16.02
CA ASP A 76 -0.91 0.69 -15.86
C ASP A 76 -2.25 -0.04 -15.66
N ASN A 77 -3.39 0.62 -15.93
CA ASN A 77 -4.73 0.05 -15.80
C ASN A 77 -5.10 -0.43 -14.38
N TYR A 78 -4.58 0.22 -13.34
CA TYR A 78 -5.02 -0.02 -11.96
C TYR A 78 -6.30 0.74 -11.66
N LYS A 79 -7.23 0.07 -10.97
CA LYS A 79 -8.37 0.73 -10.33
C LYS A 79 -7.91 1.37 -9.02
N ILE A 80 -8.03 2.70 -8.94
CA ILE A 80 -7.68 3.44 -7.73
C ILE A 80 -8.85 3.48 -6.78
N ILE A 81 -8.61 3.07 -5.53
CA ILE A 81 -9.58 3.02 -4.44
C ILE A 81 -9.05 3.91 -3.32
N HIS A 82 -9.75 4.98 -2.99
CA HIS A 82 -9.38 5.82 -1.84
C HIS A 82 -10.20 5.41 -0.61
N LEU A 83 -9.54 4.84 0.39
CA LEU A 83 -10.20 4.48 1.65
C LEU A 83 -10.53 5.73 2.46
N THR A 84 -11.82 6.02 2.58
CA THR A 84 -12.32 7.17 3.35
C THR A 84 -13.67 6.85 3.98
N MET A 85 -13.89 7.39 5.18
CA MET A 85 -15.18 7.26 5.88
C MET A 85 -16.35 7.94 5.17
N TYR A 86 -16.07 8.81 4.19
CA TYR A 86 -17.05 9.56 3.41
C TYR A 86 -17.39 8.90 2.06
N GLY A 87 -16.82 7.73 1.77
CA GLY A 87 -16.98 7.02 0.50
C GLY A 87 -18.19 6.10 0.45
N GLU A 88 -18.25 5.27 -0.59
CA GLU A 88 -19.24 4.20 -0.72
C GLU A 88 -19.00 3.10 0.33
N ASN A 89 -20.08 2.45 0.79
CA ASN A 89 -19.97 1.34 1.73
C ASN A 89 -19.34 0.13 1.01
N ILE A 90 -18.30 -0.45 1.61
CA ILE A 90 -17.57 -1.58 1.02
C ILE A 90 -18.48 -2.79 0.78
N ASN A 91 -19.48 -3.02 1.63
CA ASN A 91 -20.38 -4.17 1.51
C ASN A 91 -21.23 -4.09 0.23
N ASP A 92 -21.49 -2.88 -0.28
CA ASP A 92 -22.30 -2.65 -1.46
C ASP A 92 -21.47 -2.76 -2.76
N ILE A 93 -20.17 -2.43 -2.69
CA ILE A 93 -19.31 -2.33 -3.88
C ILE A 93 -18.32 -3.49 -4.05
N GLN A 94 -18.07 -4.29 -2.99
CA GLN A 94 -17.05 -5.36 -2.99
C GLN A 94 -17.17 -6.33 -4.17
N SER A 95 -18.39 -6.67 -4.61
CA SER A 95 -18.62 -7.60 -5.73
C SER A 95 -18.08 -7.04 -7.05
N LYS A 96 -18.15 -5.73 -7.25
CA LYS A 96 -17.58 -5.06 -8.42
C LYS A 96 -16.06 -4.97 -8.32
N LEU A 97 -15.54 -4.63 -7.13
CA LEU A 97 -14.08 -4.53 -6.91
C LEU A 97 -13.36 -5.86 -7.15
N ARG A 98 -14.00 -6.99 -6.80
CA ARG A 98 -13.44 -8.33 -7.04
C ARG A 98 -13.33 -8.71 -8.53
N GLN A 99 -13.97 -7.96 -9.43
CA GLN A 99 -13.87 -8.18 -10.89
C GLN A 99 -12.67 -7.44 -11.50
N GLU A 100 -12.03 -6.54 -10.75
CA GLU A 100 -10.87 -5.79 -11.22
C GLU A 100 -9.60 -6.65 -11.13
N GLU A 101 -8.69 -6.49 -12.10
CA GLU A 101 -7.45 -7.26 -12.13
C GLU A 101 -6.35 -6.61 -11.28
N ASN A 102 -6.30 -5.28 -11.22
CA ASN A 102 -5.26 -4.52 -10.54
C ASN A 102 -5.89 -3.43 -9.66
N LEU A 103 -5.56 -3.43 -8.37
CA LEU A 103 -6.08 -2.48 -7.39
C LEU A 103 -4.95 -1.68 -6.76
N LEU A 104 -5.11 -0.36 -6.74
CA LEU A 104 -4.28 0.54 -5.94
C LEU A 104 -5.14 1.13 -4.83
N VAL A 105 -4.80 0.81 -3.58
CA VAL A 105 -5.56 1.19 -2.38
C VAL A 105 -4.87 2.31 -1.61
#